data_AF-D7FLH7-F1
#
_entry.id   AF-D7FLH7-F1
#
_cell.length_a   1.000
_cell.length_b   1.000
_cell.length_c   1.000
_cell.angle_alpha   90.00
_cell.angle_beta   90.00
_cell.angle_gamma   90.00
#
_symmetry.space_group_name_H-M   'P 1'
#
loop_
_entity.id
_entity.type
_entity.pdbx_description
1 polymer ?
#
loop_
_entity_poly.entity_id
_entity_poly.type
_entity_poly.pdbx_seq_one_letter_code
_entity_poly.pdbx_strand_id
1 'polypeptide(L)'
;MVPNLFDIPFCDFGVGTLTPDLRSIPAYVSSRTYGCAYCASHTAVMGTVWKGSGLTLDKNAMAMDAEPSPDVFSRKELAAINIAKKVGAVPSTVTTADIEMLATTFTPKEQEAVVNACTIMGFLNRFMDASGMTLEMEAIETSLQKLAPSGWAPNVAYDKDADAELMKEDRMEAAKREKRKKGSGFFGFVKMIFGGKMADNRSLKKIPTSDAALFSQCKKDGGFVPYYIRQMQHATAKKALSFGFLLRLCQGSDEVPVQLKQLMAYQCATNAENNVLRAHFAFMAMRSGVTLSRLIQVTDITSTGGGESAAEDAAMAFAQAASWTPTRMTAALAGLISRLFSPPAVIELLITVSVEFAIHRWTSVYVPRRYEPQIDEFVKEYGPALGIPHSPCTVDQQMWEEIAAQKRKQ
;
A
#
# COMPACT_ATOMS: atom_id res chain seq x y z
N MET A 1 -5.00 -9.76 -0.03
CA MET A 1 -4.40 -8.68 -0.86
C MET A 1 -3.12 -9.13 -1.56
N VAL A 2 -2.09 -9.61 -0.84
CA VAL A 2 -0.78 -9.99 -1.39
C VAL A 2 -0.84 -10.89 -2.63
N PRO A 3 -1.52 -12.07 -2.63
CA PRO A 3 -1.50 -12.93 -3.80
C PRO A 3 -2.10 -12.28 -5.05
N ASN A 4 -3.12 -11.45 -4.87
CA ASN A 4 -3.84 -10.84 -5.97
C ASN A 4 -3.09 -9.67 -6.62
N LEU A 5 -2.40 -8.85 -5.82
CA LEU A 5 -1.65 -7.68 -6.31
C LEU A 5 -0.25 -8.05 -6.84
N PHE A 6 0.32 -9.17 -6.39
CA PHE A 6 1.58 -9.74 -6.91
C PHE A 6 1.41 -10.82 -7.98
N ASP A 7 0.17 -11.08 -8.41
CA ASP A 7 -0.15 -12.11 -9.41
C ASP A 7 0.39 -13.51 -9.04
N ILE A 8 0.32 -13.86 -7.75
CA ILE A 8 0.76 -15.15 -7.21
C ILE A 8 -0.38 -16.17 -7.38
N PRO A 9 -0.10 -17.38 -7.90
CA PRO A 9 1.22 -17.92 -8.21
C PRO A 9 1.65 -17.78 -9.68
N PHE A 10 0.85 -17.13 -10.52
CA PHE A 10 1.07 -17.09 -11.96
C PHE A 10 2.44 -16.46 -12.32
N CYS A 11 2.81 -15.37 -11.64
CA CYS A 11 4.12 -14.75 -11.75
C CYS A 11 5.25 -15.75 -11.45
N ASP A 12 5.16 -16.48 -10.34
CA ASP A 12 6.19 -17.46 -9.90
C ASP A 12 6.28 -18.68 -10.83
N PHE A 13 5.18 -19.03 -11.51
CA PHE A 13 5.17 -20.07 -12.54
C PHE A 13 5.67 -19.59 -13.91
N GLY A 14 5.82 -18.27 -14.12
CA GLY A 14 6.27 -17.68 -15.38
C GLY A 14 5.16 -17.46 -16.41
N VAL A 15 3.90 -17.49 -15.97
CA VAL A 15 2.71 -17.21 -16.80
C VAL A 15 1.96 -15.95 -16.35
N GLY A 16 2.51 -15.23 -15.36
CA GLY A 16 1.99 -13.97 -14.87
C GLY A 16 2.38 -12.79 -15.75
N THR A 17 1.84 -11.63 -15.42
CA THR A 17 2.06 -10.40 -16.20
C THR A 17 3.50 -9.88 -16.08
N LEU A 18 4.13 -10.08 -14.92
CA LEU A 18 5.54 -9.74 -14.67
C LEU A 18 6.35 -11.01 -14.41
N THR A 19 7.64 -10.97 -14.71
CA THR A 19 8.58 -11.99 -14.24
C THR A 19 8.79 -11.85 -12.72
N PRO A 20 9.17 -12.94 -12.02
CA PRO A 20 9.47 -12.88 -10.58
C PRO A 20 10.52 -11.83 -10.22
N ASP A 21 11.57 -11.73 -11.04
CA ASP A 21 12.67 -10.80 -10.84
C ASP A 21 12.20 -9.35 -11.00
N LEU A 22 11.48 -9.04 -12.08
CA LEU A 22 10.95 -7.69 -12.29
C LEU A 22 9.89 -7.32 -11.25
N ARG A 23 9.09 -8.26 -10.73
CA ARG A 23 8.12 -7.98 -9.65
C ARG A 23 8.82 -7.61 -8.34
N SER A 24 9.97 -8.22 -8.06
CA SER A 24 10.70 -8.00 -6.82
C SER A 24 11.27 -6.58 -6.70
N ILE A 25 11.75 -6.02 -7.81
CA ILE A 25 12.36 -4.68 -7.88
C ILE A 25 11.42 -3.56 -7.36
N PRO A 26 10.22 -3.33 -7.94
CA PRO A 26 9.35 -2.26 -7.48
C PRO A 26 8.87 -2.47 -6.04
N ALA A 27 8.69 -3.73 -5.60
CA ALA A 27 8.33 -4.02 -4.22
C ALA A 27 9.46 -3.68 -3.23
N TYR A 28 10.71 -4.03 -3.58
CA TYR A 28 11.89 -3.72 -2.80
C TYR A 28 12.18 -2.23 -2.75
N VAL A 29 12.26 -1.59 -3.92
CA VAL A 29 12.56 -0.16 -4.05
C VAL A 29 11.50 0.69 -3.35
N SER A 30 10.21 0.35 -3.49
CA SER A 30 9.14 1.06 -2.77
C SER A 30 9.29 0.94 -1.25
N SER A 31 9.66 -0.25 -0.75
CA SER A 31 9.84 -0.49 0.69
C SER A 31 11.07 0.20 1.26
N ARG A 32 12.16 0.21 0.50
CA ARG A 32 13.39 0.94 0.84
C ARG A 32 13.18 2.45 0.82
N THR A 33 12.46 2.96 -0.18
CA THR A 33 12.15 4.39 -0.28
C THR A 33 11.21 4.85 0.83
N TYR A 34 10.24 4.02 1.19
CA TYR A 34 9.40 4.25 2.38
C TYR A 34 10.22 4.23 3.68
N GLY A 35 11.28 3.42 3.73
CA GLY A 35 12.11 3.17 4.91
C GLY A 35 11.64 2.03 5.82
N CYS A 36 10.82 1.10 5.31
CA CYS A 36 10.34 -0.05 6.08
C CYS A 36 11.33 -1.21 5.96
N ALA A 37 12.19 -1.40 6.97
CA ALA A 37 13.22 -2.44 6.92
C ALA A 37 12.63 -3.86 6.87
N TYR A 38 11.50 -4.10 7.58
CA TYR A 38 10.82 -5.40 7.60
C TYR A 38 10.41 -5.81 6.17
N CYS A 39 9.71 -4.92 5.49
CA CYS A 39 9.26 -5.15 4.12
C CYS A 39 10.42 -5.21 3.14
N ALA A 40 11.44 -4.35 3.28
CA ALA A 40 12.62 -4.37 2.42
C ALA A 40 13.35 -5.71 2.49
N SER A 41 13.55 -6.26 3.70
CA SER A 41 14.18 -7.57 3.89
C SER A 41 13.42 -8.68 3.14
N HIS A 42 12.11 -8.75 3.32
CA HIS A 42 11.27 -9.78 2.69
C HIS A 42 11.16 -9.63 1.17
N THR A 43 11.06 -8.39 0.68
CA THR A 43 10.93 -8.11 -0.75
C THR A 43 12.25 -8.35 -1.50
N ALA A 44 13.40 -8.18 -0.84
CA ALA A 44 14.71 -8.40 -1.43
C ALA A 44 14.92 -9.85 -1.91
N VAL A 45 14.40 -10.81 -1.13
CA VAL A 45 14.47 -12.26 -1.41
C VAL A 45 13.24 -12.79 -2.14
N MET A 46 12.24 -11.94 -2.43
CA MET A 46 10.97 -12.40 -3.01
C MET A 46 11.14 -13.04 -4.39
N GLY A 47 12.05 -12.52 -5.21
CA GLY A 47 12.32 -13.11 -6.53
C GLY A 47 12.93 -14.51 -6.42
N THR A 48 13.70 -14.79 -5.37
CA THR A 48 14.48 -16.04 -5.21
C THR A 48 13.66 -17.20 -4.65
N VAL A 49 12.36 -17.04 -4.40
CA VAL A 49 11.52 -18.06 -3.73
C VAL A 49 11.31 -19.32 -4.58
N TRP A 50 11.39 -19.23 -5.91
CA TRP A 50 11.15 -20.38 -6.80
C TRP A 50 12.02 -20.41 -8.05
N LYS A 51 11.94 -19.37 -8.89
CA LYS A 51 12.59 -19.29 -10.21
C LYS A 51 13.52 -18.09 -10.38
N GLY A 52 13.54 -17.15 -9.44
CA GLY A 52 14.41 -15.99 -9.56
C GLY A 52 15.86 -16.39 -9.40
N SER A 53 16.71 -15.69 -10.13
CA SER A 53 18.14 -15.88 -10.05
C SER A 53 18.66 -15.55 -8.65
N GLY A 54 19.74 -16.20 -8.21
CA GLY A 54 20.46 -15.75 -7.01
C GLY A 54 20.96 -14.29 -7.12
N LEU A 55 20.97 -13.73 -8.34
CA LEU A 55 21.33 -12.33 -8.65
C LEU A 55 20.24 -11.33 -8.27
N THR A 56 19.00 -11.77 -8.03
CA THR A 56 17.89 -10.85 -7.71
C THR A 56 18.15 -10.04 -6.46
N LEU A 57 18.86 -10.62 -5.50
CA LEU A 57 19.25 -9.94 -4.27
C LEU A 57 20.28 -8.83 -4.51
N ASP A 58 21.32 -9.12 -5.28
CA ASP A 58 22.37 -8.16 -5.63
C ASP A 58 21.79 -7.05 -6.52
N LYS A 59 20.94 -7.39 -7.50
CA LYS A 59 20.21 -6.41 -8.32
C LYS A 59 19.31 -5.51 -7.48
N ASN A 60 18.60 -6.06 -6.48
CA ASN A 60 17.79 -5.25 -5.58
C ASN A 60 18.65 -4.26 -4.80
N ALA A 61 19.81 -4.69 -4.28
CA ALA A 61 20.74 -3.77 -3.61
C ALA A 61 21.21 -2.63 -4.55
N MET A 62 21.61 -2.95 -5.77
CA MET A 62 22.06 -1.98 -6.79
C MET A 62 20.93 -1.06 -7.28
N ALA A 63 19.67 -1.48 -7.19
CA ALA A 63 18.52 -0.64 -7.58
C ALA A 63 18.37 0.61 -6.70
N MET A 64 19.00 0.61 -5.52
CA MET A 64 19.02 1.75 -4.61
C MET A 64 20.16 2.73 -4.86
N ASP A 65 21.07 2.42 -5.81
CA ASP A 65 22.10 3.36 -6.23
C ASP A 65 21.48 4.68 -6.72
N ALA A 66 22.23 5.77 -6.59
CA ALA A 66 21.79 7.10 -7.03
C ALA A 66 21.43 7.08 -8.53
N GLU A 67 22.27 6.42 -9.33
CA GLU A 67 22.09 6.21 -10.76
C GLU A 67 22.25 4.71 -11.09
N PRO A 68 21.14 3.94 -11.12
CA PRO A 68 21.18 2.53 -11.48
C PRO A 68 21.68 2.34 -12.93
N SER A 69 22.71 1.51 -13.11
CA SER A 69 23.39 1.37 -14.42
C SER A 69 22.56 0.63 -15.48
N PRO A 70 22.51 1.13 -16.74
CA PRO A 70 21.90 0.41 -17.86
C PRO A 70 22.65 -0.86 -18.27
N ASP A 71 23.88 -1.07 -17.82
CA ASP A 71 24.62 -2.33 -18.02
C ASP A 71 24.09 -3.46 -17.13
N VAL A 72 23.37 -3.10 -16.06
CA VAL A 72 22.85 -4.02 -15.04
C VAL A 72 21.33 -4.18 -15.17
N PHE A 73 20.65 -3.09 -15.49
CA PHE A 73 19.19 -3.03 -15.55
C PHE A 73 18.71 -2.80 -16.98
N SER A 74 17.77 -3.65 -17.40
CA SER A 74 17.02 -3.40 -18.63
C SER A 74 16.21 -2.11 -18.53
N ARG A 75 15.78 -1.57 -19.68
CA ARG A 75 14.89 -0.40 -19.73
C ARG A 75 13.63 -0.56 -18.89
N LYS A 76 13.02 -1.77 -18.89
CA LYS A 76 11.87 -2.14 -18.05
C LYS A 76 12.20 -2.03 -16.56
N GLU A 77 13.33 -2.55 -16.15
CA GLU A 77 13.76 -2.50 -14.75
C GLU A 77 14.08 -1.07 -14.31
N LEU A 78 14.78 -0.28 -15.13
CA LEU A 78 15.05 1.14 -14.84
C LEU A 78 13.74 1.94 -14.67
N ALA A 79 12.78 1.74 -15.56
CA ALA A 79 11.46 2.38 -15.45
C ALA A 79 10.71 1.94 -14.17
N ALA A 80 10.79 0.65 -13.81
CA ALA A 80 10.19 0.12 -12.58
C ALA A 80 10.86 0.66 -11.31
N ILE A 81 12.19 0.79 -11.30
CA ILE A 81 12.95 1.41 -10.20
C ILE A 81 12.51 2.86 -10.02
N ASN A 82 12.50 3.62 -11.12
CA ASN A 82 12.17 5.04 -11.08
C ASN A 82 10.75 5.27 -10.54
N ILE A 83 9.74 4.58 -11.09
CA ILE A 83 8.37 4.76 -10.58
C ILE A 83 8.25 4.32 -9.12
N ALA A 84 8.90 3.22 -8.71
CA ALA A 84 8.85 2.71 -7.34
C ALA A 84 9.48 3.67 -6.32
N LYS A 85 10.56 4.39 -6.69
CA LYS A 85 11.11 5.48 -5.87
C LYS A 85 10.08 6.60 -5.70
N LYS A 86 9.42 7.00 -6.79
CA LYS A 86 8.49 8.14 -6.81
C LYS A 86 7.17 7.89 -6.07
N VAL A 87 6.60 6.69 -6.18
CA VAL A 87 5.36 6.31 -5.47
C VAL A 87 5.61 5.70 -4.08
N GLY A 88 6.84 5.27 -3.82
CA GLY A 88 7.26 4.76 -2.52
C GLY A 88 7.27 5.86 -1.45
N ALA A 89 7.65 7.07 -1.86
CA ALA A 89 7.62 8.29 -1.07
C ALA A 89 6.19 8.83 -0.89
N VAL A 90 5.94 9.50 0.23
CA VAL A 90 4.70 10.22 0.50
C VAL A 90 5.03 11.64 1.00
N PRO A 91 4.60 12.71 0.32
CA PRO A 91 3.82 12.70 -0.93
C PRO A 91 4.53 12.07 -2.13
N SER A 92 3.76 11.53 -3.07
CA SER A 92 4.27 10.99 -4.33
C SER A 92 4.85 12.11 -5.20
N THR A 93 5.98 11.83 -5.89
CA THR A 93 6.67 12.82 -6.74
C THR A 93 6.69 12.42 -8.22
N VAL A 94 5.71 11.61 -8.65
CA VAL A 94 5.57 11.17 -10.04
C VAL A 94 5.35 12.35 -10.97
N THR A 95 6.06 12.33 -12.10
CA THR A 95 6.07 13.38 -13.12
C THR A 95 5.54 12.85 -14.45
N THR A 96 5.28 13.77 -15.38
CA THR A 96 4.94 13.44 -16.77
C THR A 96 6.01 12.59 -17.45
N ALA A 97 7.29 12.86 -17.20
CA ALA A 97 8.40 12.08 -17.74
C ALA A 97 8.38 10.61 -17.27
N ASP A 98 7.97 10.38 -16.02
CA ASP A 98 7.84 9.02 -15.47
C ASP A 98 6.71 8.26 -16.17
N ILE A 99 5.57 8.93 -16.44
CA ILE A 99 4.46 8.34 -17.20
C ILE A 99 4.86 8.04 -18.64
N GLU A 100 5.58 8.95 -19.30
CA GLU A 100 6.14 8.71 -20.64
C GLU A 100 7.06 7.48 -20.65
N MET A 101 7.98 7.41 -19.69
CA MET A 101 8.93 6.32 -19.57
C MET A 101 8.21 4.98 -19.40
N LEU A 102 7.19 4.92 -18.53
CA LEU A 102 6.38 3.73 -18.33
C LEU A 102 5.63 3.34 -19.61
N ALA A 103 4.99 4.30 -20.28
CA ALA A 103 4.19 4.04 -21.47
C ALA A 103 5.02 3.58 -22.67
N THR A 104 6.26 4.06 -22.82
CA THR A 104 7.20 3.60 -23.84
C THR A 104 7.75 2.21 -23.56
N THR A 105 7.75 1.79 -22.29
CA THR A 105 8.49 0.60 -21.85
C THR A 105 7.59 -0.60 -21.55
N PHE A 106 6.34 -0.34 -21.17
CA PHE A 106 5.37 -1.35 -20.73
C PHE A 106 4.07 -1.27 -21.53
N THR A 107 3.50 -2.45 -21.78
CA THR A 107 2.07 -2.52 -22.14
C THR A 107 1.21 -1.96 -21.00
N PRO A 108 -0.04 -1.52 -21.25
CA PRO A 108 -0.93 -1.04 -20.19
C PRO A 108 -1.08 -2.03 -19.03
N LYS A 109 -1.14 -3.33 -19.35
CA LYS A 109 -1.27 -4.40 -18.35
C LYS A 109 0.03 -4.57 -17.56
N GLU A 110 1.20 -4.60 -18.20
CA GLU A 110 2.47 -4.66 -17.46
C GLU A 110 2.69 -3.45 -16.57
N GLN A 111 2.37 -2.24 -17.05
CA GLN A 111 2.47 -1.01 -16.26
C GLN A 111 1.59 -1.11 -15.01
N GLU A 112 0.32 -1.51 -15.16
CA GLU A 112 -0.57 -1.66 -14.01
C GLU A 112 -0.07 -2.74 -13.04
N ALA A 113 0.57 -3.81 -13.53
CA ALA A 113 1.17 -4.83 -12.66
C ALA A 113 2.37 -4.29 -11.86
N VAL A 114 3.22 -3.43 -12.45
CA VAL A 114 4.31 -2.75 -11.74
C VAL A 114 3.75 -1.81 -10.66
N VAL A 115 2.71 -1.04 -10.99
CA VAL A 115 2.04 -0.15 -10.04
C VAL A 115 1.36 -0.97 -8.93
N ASN A 116 0.71 -2.09 -9.26
CA ASN A 116 0.08 -2.99 -8.29
C ASN A 116 1.09 -3.58 -7.29
N ALA A 117 2.31 -3.87 -7.73
CA ALA A 117 3.39 -4.28 -6.83
C ALA A 117 3.74 -3.16 -5.83
N CYS A 118 3.75 -1.91 -6.27
CA CYS A 118 3.94 -0.76 -5.36
C CYS A 118 2.72 -0.53 -4.44
N THR A 119 1.50 -0.69 -4.97
CA THR A 119 0.21 -0.57 -4.27
C THR A 119 0.12 -1.49 -3.07
N ILE A 120 0.43 -2.79 -3.23
CA ILE A 120 0.42 -3.71 -2.07
C ILE A 120 1.48 -3.32 -1.05
N MET A 121 2.63 -2.79 -1.49
CA MET A 121 3.62 -2.28 -0.55
C MET A 121 3.11 -1.04 0.18
N GLY A 122 2.18 -0.26 -0.38
CA GLY A 122 1.55 0.86 0.33
C GLY A 122 0.81 0.39 1.58
N PHE A 123 0.10 -0.74 1.46
CA PHE A 123 -0.49 -1.44 2.60
C PHE A 123 0.57 -2.00 3.54
N LEU A 124 1.47 -2.85 3.03
CA LEU A 124 2.39 -3.62 3.86
C LEU A 124 3.41 -2.74 4.60
N ASN A 125 3.96 -1.73 3.92
CA ASN A 125 4.90 -0.81 4.53
C ASN A 125 4.24 -0.09 5.72
N ARG A 126 3.02 0.43 5.53
CA ARG A 126 2.28 1.12 6.58
C ARG A 126 1.94 0.18 7.73
N PHE A 127 1.42 -1.01 7.42
CA PHE A 127 1.01 -1.97 8.43
C PHE A 127 2.20 -2.43 9.29
N MET A 128 3.29 -2.87 8.66
CA MET A 128 4.45 -3.41 9.38
C MET A 128 5.21 -2.33 10.15
N ASP A 129 5.35 -1.14 9.57
CA ASP A 129 6.06 -0.04 10.22
C ASP A 129 5.25 0.53 11.39
N ALA A 130 3.95 0.81 11.19
CA ALA A 130 3.11 1.36 12.25
C ALA A 130 2.82 0.38 13.40
N SER A 131 2.83 -0.93 13.12
CA SER A 131 2.70 -1.97 14.15
C SER A 131 4.01 -2.26 14.89
N GLY A 132 5.14 -1.74 14.41
CA GLY A 132 6.45 -2.02 14.98
C GLY A 132 6.85 -3.49 14.87
N MET A 133 6.49 -4.16 13.77
CA MET A 133 6.74 -5.59 13.60
C MET A 133 8.23 -5.92 13.65
N THR A 134 8.64 -6.77 14.59
CA THR A 134 10.02 -7.24 14.68
C THR A 134 10.35 -8.23 13.57
N LEU A 135 11.52 -8.08 12.95
CA LEU A 135 12.03 -8.98 11.92
C LEU A 135 12.49 -10.31 12.50
N GLU A 136 12.23 -11.42 11.79
CA GLU A 136 12.73 -12.74 12.12
C GLU A 136 14.26 -12.79 12.01
N MET A 137 14.93 -13.60 12.85
CA MET A 137 16.39 -13.63 12.92
C MET A 137 17.03 -14.02 11.57
N GLU A 138 16.47 -15.01 10.89
CA GLU A 138 16.94 -15.47 9.57
C GLU A 138 16.89 -14.35 8.52
N ALA A 139 15.87 -13.50 8.59
CA ALA A 139 15.69 -12.37 7.70
C ALA A 139 16.70 -11.25 8.00
N ILE A 140 16.98 -10.98 9.29
CA ILE A 140 18.02 -10.04 9.73
C ILE A 140 19.40 -10.50 9.24
N GLU A 141 19.76 -11.76 9.51
CA GLU A 141 21.07 -12.31 9.16
C GLU A 141 21.30 -12.27 7.64
N THR A 142 20.31 -12.69 6.85
CA THR A 142 20.38 -12.63 5.37
C THR A 142 20.53 -11.20 4.87
N SER A 143 19.73 -10.27 5.40
CA SER A 143 19.74 -8.88 4.96
C SER A 143 21.01 -8.13 5.37
N LEU A 144 21.58 -8.40 6.54
CA LEU A 144 22.88 -7.83 6.93
C LEU A 144 24.00 -8.29 6.00
N GLN A 145 24.01 -9.56 5.60
CA GLN A 145 25.03 -10.08 4.68
C GLN A 145 24.97 -9.46 3.28
N LYS A 146 23.79 -9.04 2.83
CA LYS A 146 23.52 -8.78 1.41
C LYS A 146 23.05 -7.36 1.10
N LEU A 147 22.33 -6.73 2.01
CA LEU A 147 21.73 -5.43 1.83
C LEU A 147 22.43 -4.32 2.60
N ALA A 148 23.24 -4.64 3.61
CA ALA A 148 24.00 -3.64 4.38
C ALA A 148 24.84 -2.69 3.49
N PRO A 149 25.50 -3.15 2.39
CA PRO A 149 26.22 -2.25 1.49
C PRO A 149 25.34 -1.18 0.82
N SER A 150 24.04 -1.46 0.65
CA SER A 150 23.08 -0.50 0.10
C SER A 150 22.50 0.46 1.15
N GLY A 151 23.04 0.48 2.38
CA GLY A 151 22.56 1.30 3.49
C GLY A 151 21.32 0.76 4.20
N TRP A 152 20.98 -0.52 4.00
CA TRP A 152 19.91 -1.16 4.78
C TRP A 152 20.39 -1.48 6.19
N ALA A 153 19.52 -1.27 7.19
CA ALA A 153 19.71 -1.68 8.56
C ALA A 153 18.39 -2.27 9.11
N PRO A 154 18.41 -3.19 10.09
CA PRO A 154 17.20 -3.59 10.79
C PRO A 154 16.53 -2.35 11.40
N ASN A 155 15.19 -2.29 11.34
CA ASN A 155 14.40 -1.10 11.69
C ASN A 155 14.66 -0.66 13.16
N VAL A 156 14.28 0.57 13.49
CA VAL A 156 14.24 1.11 14.86
C VAL A 156 13.36 0.29 15.83
N ALA A 157 12.44 -0.53 15.30
CA ALA A 157 11.59 -1.40 16.10
C ALA A 157 12.31 -2.66 16.63
N TYR A 158 13.54 -2.95 16.18
CA TYR A 158 14.34 -4.03 16.75
C TYR A 158 15.14 -3.51 17.95
N ASP A 159 14.76 -3.95 19.14
CA ASP A 159 15.51 -3.73 20.37
C ASP A 159 16.11 -5.06 20.81
N LYS A 160 17.44 -5.14 20.81
CA LYS A 160 18.15 -6.41 21.07
C LYS A 160 17.78 -7.00 22.43
N ASP A 161 17.53 -6.18 23.43
CA ASP A 161 17.26 -6.63 24.80
C ASP A 161 15.77 -6.93 24.99
N ALA A 162 14.88 -6.09 24.47
CA ALA A 162 13.43 -6.29 24.55
C ALA A 162 12.95 -7.45 23.68
N ASP A 163 13.58 -7.68 22.52
CA ASP A 163 13.22 -8.75 21.59
C ASP A 163 13.99 -10.06 21.83
N ALA A 164 14.87 -10.13 22.83
CA ALA A 164 15.76 -11.27 23.03
C ALA A 164 15.02 -12.62 23.16
N GLU A 165 13.91 -12.66 23.92
CA GLU A 165 13.13 -13.88 24.08
C GLU A 165 12.35 -14.23 22.81
N LEU A 166 11.75 -13.22 22.15
CA LEU A 166 11.08 -13.40 20.85
C LEU A 166 12.04 -14.00 19.81
N MET A 167 13.27 -13.49 19.75
CA MET A 167 14.31 -13.97 18.82
C MET A 167 14.79 -15.38 19.14
N LYS A 168 14.83 -15.74 20.43
CA LYS A 168 15.17 -17.10 20.86
C LYS A 168 14.08 -18.09 20.45
N GLU A 169 12.82 -17.73 20.64
CA GLU A 169 11.68 -18.51 20.16
C GLU A 169 11.68 -18.65 18.62
N ASP A 170 11.97 -17.54 17.91
CA ASP A 170 12.08 -17.56 16.45
C ASP A 170 13.18 -18.51 15.96
N ARG A 171 14.35 -18.54 16.62
CA ARG A 171 15.42 -19.50 16.28
C ARG A 171 14.98 -20.94 16.46
N MET A 172 14.22 -21.25 17.51
CA MET A 172 13.68 -22.59 17.73
C MET A 172 12.67 -22.96 16.62
N GLU A 173 11.80 -22.03 16.23
CA GLU A 173 10.86 -22.24 15.13
C GLU A 173 11.55 -22.32 13.76
N ALA A 174 12.61 -21.55 13.53
CA ALA A 174 13.43 -21.59 12.32
C ALA A 174 14.06 -22.97 12.12
N ALA A 175 14.63 -23.56 13.17
CA ALA A 175 15.17 -24.92 13.11
C ALA A 175 14.08 -25.96 12.75
N LYS A 176 12.84 -25.78 13.24
CA LYS A 176 11.70 -26.62 12.84
C LYS A 176 11.26 -26.35 11.41
N ARG A 177 11.27 -25.09 10.94
CA ARG A 177 10.94 -24.70 9.56
C ARG A 177 11.92 -25.32 8.56
N GLU A 178 13.21 -25.31 8.86
CA GLU A 178 14.23 -25.87 7.97
C GLU A 178 14.12 -27.39 7.83
N LYS A 179 13.86 -28.10 8.95
CA LYS A 179 13.55 -29.54 8.93
C LYS A 179 12.32 -29.85 8.06
N ARG A 180 11.26 -29.02 8.15
CA ARG A 180 10.06 -29.16 7.31
C ARG A 180 10.35 -28.89 5.83
N LYS A 181 11.13 -27.86 5.49
CA LYS A 181 11.54 -27.52 4.11
C LYS A 181 12.30 -28.67 3.43
N LYS A 182 13.22 -29.32 4.16
CA LYS A 182 14.00 -30.47 3.64
C LYS A 182 13.13 -31.65 3.21
N GLY A 183 11.92 -31.79 3.76
CA GLY A 183 10.95 -32.83 3.39
C GLY A 183 9.83 -32.38 2.44
N SER A 184 9.70 -31.09 2.14
CA SER A 184 8.50 -30.56 1.48
C SER A 184 8.60 -30.43 -0.05
N GLY A 185 9.80 -30.25 -0.61
CA GLY A 185 10.05 -30.19 -2.06
C GLY A 185 9.05 -29.34 -2.86
N PHE A 186 8.86 -29.69 -4.14
CA PHE A 186 7.90 -29.03 -5.05
C PHE A 186 6.46 -29.08 -4.53
N PHE A 187 6.02 -30.25 -4.05
CA PHE A 187 4.64 -30.48 -3.63
C PHE A 187 4.23 -29.65 -2.40
N GLY A 188 5.15 -29.41 -1.46
CA GLY A 188 4.90 -28.59 -0.28
C GLY A 188 4.71 -27.12 -0.61
N PHE A 189 5.50 -26.58 -1.55
CA PHE A 189 5.32 -25.21 -2.04
C PHE A 189 3.99 -25.05 -2.79
N VAL A 190 3.65 -26.00 -3.67
CA VAL A 190 2.35 -26.04 -4.33
C VAL A 190 1.22 -26.06 -3.31
N LYS A 191 1.30 -26.92 -2.28
CA LYS A 191 0.30 -26.98 -1.20
C LYS A 191 0.17 -25.64 -0.46
N MET A 192 1.29 -24.96 -0.18
CA MET A 192 1.30 -23.64 0.45
C MET A 192 0.59 -22.59 -0.42
N ILE A 193 0.93 -22.51 -1.71
CA ILE A 193 0.28 -21.61 -2.67
C ILE A 193 -1.23 -21.87 -2.73
N PHE A 194 -1.65 -23.12 -2.89
CA PHE A 194 -3.07 -23.46 -2.98
C PHE A 194 -3.79 -23.15 -1.66
N GLY A 195 -3.16 -23.43 -0.52
CA GLY A 195 -3.68 -23.04 0.79
C GLY A 195 -3.89 -21.53 0.91
N GLY A 196 -2.89 -20.74 0.50
CA GLY A 196 -2.98 -19.29 0.45
C GLY A 196 -4.08 -18.79 -0.48
N LYS A 197 -4.22 -19.39 -1.67
CA LYS A 197 -5.27 -19.02 -2.62
C LYS A 197 -6.68 -19.38 -2.12
N MET A 198 -6.84 -20.51 -1.44
CA MET A 198 -8.10 -20.88 -0.80
C MET A 198 -8.48 -19.92 0.34
N ALA A 199 -7.51 -19.55 1.19
CA ALA A 199 -7.72 -18.56 2.24
C ALA A 199 -8.14 -17.21 1.64
N ASP A 200 -7.45 -16.75 0.60
CA ASP A 200 -7.77 -15.52 -0.11
C ASP A 200 -9.17 -15.56 -0.75
N ASN A 201 -9.52 -16.66 -1.43
CA ASN A 201 -10.87 -16.84 -2.00
C ASN A 201 -11.96 -16.83 -0.92
N ARG A 202 -11.68 -17.37 0.28
CA ARG A 202 -12.60 -17.34 1.42
C ARG A 202 -12.80 -15.91 1.92
N SER A 203 -11.73 -15.14 2.08
CA SER A 203 -11.79 -13.73 2.49
C SER A 203 -12.54 -12.85 1.48
N LEU A 204 -12.43 -13.18 0.18
CA LEU A 204 -13.05 -12.44 -0.91
C LEU A 204 -14.44 -12.96 -1.32
N LYS A 205 -15.03 -13.91 -0.58
CA LYS A 205 -16.31 -14.54 -0.92
C LYS A 205 -17.47 -13.53 -0.97
N LYS A 206 -17.43 -12.49 -0.12
CA LYS A 206 -18.46 -11.45 -0.04
C LYS A 206 -18.33 -10.37 -1.12
N ILE A 207 -17.25 -10.37 -1.90
CA ILE A 207 -17.04 -9.37 -2.95
C ILE A 207 -17.72 -9.84 -4.24
N PRO A 208 -18.63 -9.03 -4.81
CA PRO A 208 -19.28 -9.38 -6.07
C PRO A 208 -18.26 -9.65 -7.17
N THR A 209 -18.55 -10.63 -8.02
CA THR A 209 -17.65 -11.05 -9.11
C THR A 209 -17.89 -10.29 -10.41
N SER A 210 -19.11 -9.81 -10.66
CA SER A 210 -19.42 -8.99 -11.83
C SER A 210 -19.24 -7.51 -11.53
N ASP A 211 -18.76 -6.75 -12.52
CA ASP A 211 -18.57 -5.30 -12.41
C ASP A 211 -19.91 -4.59 -12.08
N ALA A 212 -21.03 -5.01 -12.68
CA ALA A 212 -22.34 -4.43 -12.39
C ALA A 212 -22.75 -4.56 -10.90
N ALA A 213 -22.59 -5.75 -10.33
CA ALA A 213 -22.93 -5.98 -8.92
C ALA A 213 -21.94 -5.28 -7.98
N LEU A 214 -20.64 -5.28 -8.34
CA LEU A 214 -19.61 -4.60 -7.59
C LEU A 214 -19.85 -3.08 -7.55
N PHE A 215 -20.16 -2.47 -8.69
CA PHE A 215 -20.45 -1.04 -8.79
C PHE A 215 -21.74 -0.67 -8.06
N SER A 216 -22.77 -1.53 -8.12
CA SER A 216 -23.97 -1.35 -7.32
C SER A 216 -23.66 -1.33 -5.81
N GLN A 217 -22.84 -2.28 -5.35
CA GLN A 217 -22.42 -2.33 -3.96
C GLN A 217 -21.58 -1.11 -3.54
N CYS A 218 -20.67 -0.64 -4.41
CA CYS A 218 -19.90 0.58 -4.16
C CYS A 218 -20.81 1.80 -4.00
N LYS A 219 -21.81 1.98 -4.88
CA LYS A 219 -22.79 3.07 -4.76
C LYS A 219 -23.60 2.97 -3.47
N LYS A 220 -23.99 1.77 -3.08
CA LYS A 220 -24.76 1.54 -1.85
C LYS A 220 -23.94 1.94 -0.61
N ASP A 221 -22.76 1.35 -0.46
CA ASP A 221 -21.97 1.45 0.77
C ASP A 221 -21.13 2.74 0.81
N GLY A 222 -20.51 3.11 -0.30
CA GLY A 222 -19.64 4.30 -0.41
C GLY A 222 -20.33 5.55 -0.97
N GLY A 223 -21.52 5.43 -1.58
CA GLY A 223 -22.23 6.54 -2.23
C GLY A 223 -21.80 6.84 -3.67
N PHE A 224 -20.71 6.23 -4.14
CA PHE A 224 -20.19 6.38 -5.50
C PHE A 224 -19.42 5.12 -5.93
N VAL A 225 -18.93 5.10 -7.17
CA VAL A 225 -18.06 4.02 -7.66
C VAL A 225 -16.67 4.60 -7.90
N PRO A 226 -15.68 4.28 -7.04
CA PRO A 226 -14.33 4.80 -7.21
C PRO A 226 -13.76 4.47 -8.59
N TYR A 227 -13.19 5.47 -9.25
CA TYR A 227 -12.65 5.32 -10.60
C TYR A 227 -11.54 4.26 -10.66
N TYR A 228 -10.74 4.12 -9.59
CA TYR A 228 -9.69 3.10 -9.51
C TYR A 228 -10.28 1.67 -9.53
N ILE A 229 -11.45 1.42 -8.92
CA ILE A 229 -12.15 0.13 -9.04
C ILE A 229 -12.69 -0.08 -10.45
N ARG A 230 -13.13 0.99 -11.12
CA ARG A 230 -13.65 0.93 -12.49
C ARG A 230 -12.53 0.69 -13.52
N GLN A 231 -11.39 1.33 -13.36
CA GLN A 231 -10.31 1.40 -14.35
C GLN A 231 -9.33 0.23 -14.27
N MET A 232 -9.16 -0.39 -13.10
CA MET A 232 -8.24 -1.52 -12.93
C MET A 232 -8.53 -2.66 -13.90
N GLN A 233 -7.50 -3.04 -14.65
CA GLN A 233 -7.53 -4.11 -15.64
C GLN A 233 -7.30 -5.49 -15.01
N HIS A 234 -6.52 -5.58 -13.93
CA HIS A 234 -6.29 -6.83 -13.21
C HIS A 234 -7.48 -7.18 -12.31
N ALA A 235 -8.30 -8.14 -12.74
CA ALA A 235 -9.49 -8.56 -12.00
C ALA A 235 -9.19 -9.00 -10.55
N THR A 236 -8.06 -9.66 -10.31
CA THR A 236 -7.62 -10.06 -8.97
C THR A 236 -7.27 -8.85 -8.09
N ALA A 237 -6.48 -7.90 -8.61
CA ALA A 237 -6.13 -6.67 -7.91
C ALA A 237 -7.38 -5.81 -7.65
N LYS A 238 -8.25 -5.66 -8.66
CA LYS A 238 -9.58 -5.01 -8.52
C LYS A 238 -10.36 -5.65 -7.36
N LYS A 239 -10.49 -6.98 -7.32
CA LYS A 239 -11.21 -7.68 -6.25
C LYS A 239 -10.59 -7.44 -4.86
N ALA A 240 -9.27 -7.42 -4.77
CA ALA A 240 -8.55 -7.18 -3.52
C ALA A 240 -8.72 -5.74 -3.00
N LEU A 241 -8.68 -4.74 -3.89
CA LEU A 241 -8.91 -3.35 -3.49
C LEU A 241 -10.39 -3.06 -3.24
N SER A 242 -11.31 -3.68 -3.98
CA SER A 242 -12.74 -3.65 -3.65
C SER A 242 -13.03 -4.22 -2.26
N PHE A 243 -12.30 -5.26 -1.85
CA PHE A 243 -12.38 -5.77 -0.47
C PHE A 243 -11.93 -4.74 0.56
N GLY A 244 -10.79 -4.08 0.32
CA GLY A 244 -10.31 -3.00 1.19
C GLY A 244 -11.32 -1.86 1.28
N PHE A 245 -11.78 -1.36 0.13
CA PHE A 245 -12.78 -0.29 0.08
C PHE A 245 -14.09 -0.66 0.78
N LEU A 246 -14.77 -1.72 0.33
CA LEU A 246 -16.11 -2.06 0.82
C LEU A 246 -16.13 -2.54 2.26
N LEU A 247 -15.22 -3.45 2.64
CA LEU A 247 -15.30 -4.13 3.93
C LEU A 247 -14.40 -3.52 5.00
N ARG A 248 -13.39 -2.72 4.61
CA ARG A 248 -12.46 -2.11 5.57
C ARG A 248 -12.66 -0.62 5.72
N LEU A 249 -13.05 0.09 4.66
CA LEU A 249 -13.30 1.53 4.70
C LEU A 249 -14.78 1.85 4.85
N CYS A 250 -15.69 1.30 4.03
CA CYS A 250 -17.12 1.67 4.07
C CYS A 250 -17.91 1.08 5.26
N GLN A 251 -17.33 0.17 6.03
CA GLN A 251 -17.99 -0.49 7.16
C GLN A 251 -17.24 -0.21 8.45
N GLY A 252 -17.95 0.01 9.55
CA GLY A 252 -17.41 0.16 10.90
C GLY A 252 -17.68 -1.06 11.77
N SER A 253 -17.02 -1.11 12.92
CA SER A 253 -17.33 -2.00 14.04
C SER A 253 -17.87 -1.19 15.21
N ASP A 254 -18.26 -1.86 16.30
CA ASP A 254 -18.72 -1.19 17.52
C ASP A 254 -17.61 -0.36 18.19
N GLU A 255 -16.34 -0.81 18.09
CA GLU A 255 -15.18 -0.09 18.66
C GLU A 255 -14.54 0.90 17.68
N VAL A 256 -14.63 0.65 16.37
CA VAL A 256 -14.09 1.53 15.32
C VAL A 256 -15.20 1.93 14.34
N PRO A 257 -15.99 2.97 14.68
CA PRO A 257 -17.08 3.44 13.84
C PRO A 257 -16.59 3.87 12.45
N VAL A 258 -17.47 3.78 11.46
CA VAL A 258 -17.13 4.15 10.08
C VAL A 258 -16.72 5.62 9.97
N GLN A 259 -17.33 6.51 10.76
CA GLN A 259 -17.03 7.93 10.84
C GLN A 259 -15.56 8.17 11.18
N LEU A 260 -15.06 7.49 12.22
CA LEU A 260 -13.67 7.55 12.64
C LEU A 260 -12.73 7.07 11.52
N LYS A 261 -13.08 5.97 10.84
CA LYS A 261 -12.27 5.47 9.72
C LYS A 261 -12.18 6.49 8.57
N GLN A 262 -13.30 7.13 8.22
CA GLN A 262 -13.31 8.14 7.17
C GLN A 262 -12.51 9.38 7.57
N LEU A 263 -12.59 9.82 8.83
CA LEU A 263 -11.78 10.94 9.34
C LEU A 263 -10.28 10.61 9.29
N MET A 264 -9.89 9.42 9.74
CA MET A 264 -8.50 8.97 9.67
C MET A 264 -7.98 8.93 8.24
N ALA A 265 -8.76 8.35 7.32
CA ALA A 265 -8.39 8.26 5.91
C ALA A 265 -8.34 9.64 5.23
N TYR A 266 -9.26 10.56 5.58
CA TYR A 266 -9.25 11.95 5.12
C TYR A 266 -8.00 12.70 5.60
N GLN A 267 -7.60 12.51 6.87
CA GLN A 267 -6.36 13.10 7.40
C GLN A 267 -5.13 12.56 6.67
N CYS A 268 -5.04 11.24 6.49
CA CYS A 268 -3.94 10.61 5.75
C CYS A 268 -3.88 11.12 4.30
N ALA A 269 -5.00 11.16 3.59
CA ALA A 269 -5.04 11.64 2.21
C ALA A 269 -4.68 13.13 2.09
N THR A 270 -5.05 13.95 3.08
CA THR A 270 -4.65 15.37 3.13
C THR A 270 -3.14 15.51 3.33
N ASN A 271 -2.57 14.81 4.30
CA ASN A 271 -1.13 14.83 4.58
C ASN A 271 -0.29 14.24 3.43
N ALA A 272 -0.88 13.31 2.67
CA ALA A 272 -0.27 12.70 1.51
C ALA A 272 -0.45 13.52 0.22
N GLU A 273 -1.10 14.69 0.29
CA GLU A 273 -1.38 15.60 -0.82
C GLU A 273 -2.14 14.92 -1.99
N ASN A 274 -3.03 13.98 -1.66
CA ASN A 274 -3.81 13.23 -2.64
C ASN A 274 -5.24 13.80 -2.76
N ASN A 275 -5.44 14.74 -3.68
CA ASN A 275 -6.71 15.44 -3.86
C ASN A 275 -7.89 14.53 -4.23
N VAL A 276 -7.62 13.41 -4.89
CA VAL A 276 -8.64 12.40 -5.23
C VAL A 276 -9.16 11.74 -3.97
N LEU A 277 -8.26 11.17 -3.17
CA LEU A 277 -8.63 10.47 -1.95
C LEU A 277 -9.14 11.41 -0.87
N ARG A 278 -8.60 12.63 -0.80
CA ARG A 278 -9.10 13.67 0.10
C ARG A 278 -10.58 13.97 -0.17
N ALA A 279 -10.96 14.12 -1.44
CA ALA A 279 -12.37 14.31 -1.82
C ALA A 279 -13.24 13.08 -1.52
N HIS A 280 -12.74 11.88 -1.83
CA HIS A 280 -13.45 10.63 -1.57
C HIS A 280 -13.76 10.45 -0.08
N PHE A 281 -12.76 10.62 0.79
CA PHE A 281 -12.94 10.40 2.23
C PHE A 281 -13.70 11.54 2.91
N ALA A 282 -13.56 12.79 2.47
CA ALA A 282 -14.41 13.88 2.96
C ALA A 282 -15.89 13.64 2.65
N PHE A 283 -16.21 13.25 1.40
CA PHE A 283 -17.56 12.90 1.00
C PHE A 283 -18.12 11.73 1.82
N MET A 284 -17.34 10.65 1.97
CA MET A 284 -17.75 9.48 2.74
C MET A 284 -17.94 9.80 4.23
N ALA A 285 -17.09 10.65 4.80
CA ALA A 285 -17.22 11.14 6.18
C ALA A 285 -18.55 11.88 6.36
N MET A 286 -18.85 12.87 5.52
CA MET A 286 -20.11 13.64 5.61
C MET A 286 -21.34 12.76 5.39
N ARG A 287 -21.27 11.82 4.43
CA ARG A 287 -22.33 10.83 4.20
C ARG A 287 -22.58 9.94 5.42
N SER A 288 -21.55 9.68 6.23
CA SER A 288 -21.67 8.90 7.48
C SER A 288 -22.10 9.74 8.69
N GLY A 289 -22.33 11.05 8.52
CA GLY A 289 -22.80 11.96 9.57
C GLY A 289 -21.72 12.85 10.19
N VAL A 290 -20.47 12.80 9.72
CA VAL A 290 -19.42 13.72 10.16
C VAL A 290 -19.75 15.13 9.68
N THR A 291 -19.64 16.13 10.55
CA THR A 291 -19.94 17.51 10.20
C THR A 291 -18.82 18.16 9.38
N LEU A 292 -19.18 19.19 8.58
CA LEU A 292 -18.20 20.00 7.86
C LEU A 292 -17.17 20.64 8.82
N SER A 293 -17.62 21.13 9.97
CA SER A 293 -16.73 21.73 10.98
C SER A 293 -15.71 20.73 11.51
N ARG A 294 -16.11 19.46 11.72
CA ARG A 294 -15.18 18.41 12.15
C ARG A 294 -14.14 18.12 11.08
N LEU A 295 -14.52 18.07 9.79
CA LEU A 295 -13.56 17.90 8.70
C LEU A 295 -12.56 19.06 8.61
N ILE A 296 -13.00 20.30 8.81
CA ILE A 296 -12.10 21.46 8.84
C ILE A 296 -11.10 21.33 10.01
N GLN A 297 -11.61 20.99 11.19
CA GLN A 297 -10.81 20.88 12.42
C GLN A 297 -9.71 19.82 12.31
N VAL A 298 -9.98 18.63 11.75
CA VAL A 298 -8.97 17.56 11.72
C VAL A 298 -7.76 17.93 10.86
N THR A 299 -7.95 18.74 9.82
CA THR A 299 -6.87 19.21 8.94
C THR A 299 -6.20 20.50 9.40
N ASP A 300 -6.68 21.12 10.48
CA ASP A 300 -6.08 22.32 11.05
C ASP A 300 -4.86 21.94 11.91
N ILE A 301 -3.67 22.25 11.40
CA ILE A 301 -2.40 21.98 12.09
C ILE A 301 -2.25 22.71 13.43
N THR A 302 -3.07 23.75 13.69
CA THR A 302 -3.06 24.52 14.94
C THR A 302 -4.06 23.99 15.97
N SER A 303 -4.99 23.14 15.56
CA SER A 303 -5.98 22.52 16.43
C SER A 303 -5.34 21.42 17.29
N THR A 304 -5.42 21.56 18.62
CA THR A 304 -5.01 20.52 19.58
C THR A 304 -6.23 19.84 20.19
N GLY A 305 -6.41 18.55 19.90
CA GLY A 305 -7.52 17.75 20.43
C GLY A 305 -8.90 18.17 19.93
N GLY A 306 -9.94 17.71 20.63
CA GLY A 306 -11.33 18.11 20.35
C GLY A 306 -12.08 17.15 19.45
N GLY A 307 -11.67 15.87 19.40
CA GLY A 307 -12.58 14.78 19.06
C GLY A 307 -13.67 14.59 20.12
N GLU A 308 -14.64 13.73 19.82
CA GLU A 308 -15.77 13.45 20.70
C GLU A 308 -15.36 12.60 21.92
N SER A 309 -14.19 11.95 21.85
CA SER A 309 -13.63 11.13 22.94
C SER A 309 -12.10 11.05 22.90
N ALA A 310 -11.49 10.64 24.02
CA ALA A 310 -10.05 10.37 24.09
C ALA A 310 -9.62 9.24 23.13
N ALA A 311 -10.49 8.26 22.88
CA ALA A 311 -10.24 7.19 21.91
C ALA A 311 -10.16 7.74 20.48
N GLU A 312 -11.08 8.64 20.10
CA GLU A 312 -11.03 9.32 18.81
C GLU A 312 -9.76 10.16 18.67
N ASP A 313 -9.42 10.98 19.67
CA ASP A 313 -8.20 11.79 19.65
C ASP A 313 -6.94 10.93 19.49
N ALA A 314 -6.85 9.80 20.19
CA ALA A 314 -5.75 8.86 20.05
C ALA A 314 -5.70 8.25 18.64
N ALA A 315 -6.84 7.84 18.09
CA ALA A 315 -6.92 7.27 16.73
C ALA A 315 -6.56 8.30 15.64
N MET A 316 -6.92 9.57 15.83
CA MET A 316 -6.52 10.67 14.93
C MET A 316 -5.04 10.99 15.05
N ALA A 317 -4.47 10.99 16.27
CA ALA A 317 -3.03 11.11 16.47
C ALA A 317 -2.28 9.93 15.83
N PHE A 318 -2.83 8.71 15.92
CA PHE A 318 -2.34 7.55 15.21
C PHE A 318 -2.37 7.74 13.69
N ALA A 319 -3.47 8.21 13.10
CA ALA A 319 -3.54 8.50 11.67
C ALA A 319 -2.52 9.57 11.23
N GLN A 320 -2.33 10.62 12.04
CA GLN A 320 -1.35 11.67 11.80
C GLN A 320 0.10 11.14 11.86
N ALA A 321 0.43 10.35 12.87
CA ALA A 321 1.75 9.72 13.00
C ALA A 321 1.99 8.70 11.87
N ALA A 322 0.94 7.94 11.53
CA ALA A 322 0.97 6.96 10.48
C ALA A 322 1.17 7.61 9.12
N SER A 323 0.75 8.87 8.86
CA SER A 323 0.75 9.52 7.53
C SER A 323 2.13 9.66 6.87
N TRP A 324 3.21 9.65 7.65
CA TRP A 324 4.58 9.89 7.17
C TRP A 324 5.29 8.61 6.67
N THR A 325 6.42 8.78 5.98
CA THR A 325 7.29 7.67 5.52
C THR A 325 8.75 7.92 5.92
N PRO A 326 9.32 7.14 6.86
CA PRO A 326 8.64 6.16 7.72
C PRO A 326 7.56 6.78 8.62
N THR A 327 6.72 5.94 9.23
CA THR A 327 5.75 6.43 10.22
C THR A 327 6.46 7.10 11.39
N ARG A 328 5.78 8.05 12.04
CA ARG A 328 6.26 8.73 13.26
C ARG A 328 5.64 8.15 14.53
N MET A 329 5.36 6.85 14.52
CA MET A 329 4.80 6.16 15.68
C MET A 329 5.80 6.20 16.84
N THR A 330 5.30 6.51 18.04
CA THR A 330 6.09 6.52 19.28
C THR A 330 5.58 5.45 20.23
N ALA A 331 6.44 4.97 21.13
CA ALA A 331 6.05 4.01 22.18
C ALA A 331 4.92 4.57 23.07
N ALA A 332 4.92 5.88 23.32
CA ALA A 332 3.86 6.55 24.09
C ALA A 332 2.51 6.48 23.37
N LEU A 333 2.47 6.78 22.06
CA LEU A 333 1.24 6.69 21.26
C LEU A 333 0.77 5.24 21.10
N ALA A 334 1.68 4.29 20.88
CA ALA A 334 1.36 2.87 20.84
C ALA A 334 0.74 2.41 22.17
N GLY A 335 1.35 2.78 23.30
CA GLY A 335 0.83 2.47 24.64
C GLY A 335 -0.53 3.12 24.92
N LEU A 336 -0.77 4.34 24.41
CA LEU A 336 -2.08 5.00 24.52
C LEU A 336 -3.15 4.25 23.72
N ILE A 337 -2.85 3.89 22.46
CA ILE A 337 -3.75 3.12 21.59
C ILE A 337 -4.09 1.77 22.21
N SER A 338 -3.09 1.03 22.73
CA SER A 338 -3.31 -0.27 23.37
C SER A 338 -4.11 -0.21 24.67
N ARG A 339 -4.19 0.95 25.34
CA ARG A 339 -5.03 1.15 26.52
C ARG A 339 -6.47 1.51 26.18
N LEU A 340 -6.68 2.18 25.05
CA LEU A 340 -7.99 2.73 24.65
C LEU A 340 -8.77 1.81 23.70
N PHE A 341 -8.09 0.91 22.99
CA PHE A 341 -8.70 0.01 22.00
C PHE A 341 -8.37 -1.45 22.31
N SER A 342 -9.32 -2.35 22.06
CA SER A 342 -9.03 -3.78 22.08
C SER A 342 -8.02 -4.16 20.98
N PRO A 343 -7.29 -5.29 21.10
CA PRO A 343 -6.37 -5.72 20.04
C PRO A 343 -7.03 -5.84 18.65
N PRO A 344 -8.25 -6.39 18.49
CA PRO A 344 -8.97 -6.34 17.22
C PRO A 344 -9.22 -4.92 16.68
N ALA A 345 -9.59 -3.97 17.55
CA ALA A 345 -9.80 -2.59 17.17
C ALA A 345 -8.49 -1.89 16.76
N VAL A 346 -7.38 -2.15 17.44
CA VAL A 346 -6.05 -1.66 17.03
C VAL A 346 -5.69 -2.16 15.62
N ILE A 347 -5.93 -3.43 15.34
CA ILE A 347 -5.72 -4.00 14.01
C ILE A 347 -6.64 -3.33 12.97
N GLU A 348 -7.87 -3.00 13.34
CA GLU A 348 -8.80 -2.30 12.46
C GLU A 348 -8.36 -0.87 12.14
N LEU A 349 -7.82 -0.12 13.11
CA LEU A 349 -7.19 1.20 12.89
C LEU A 349 -5.98 1.11 11.95
N LEU A 350 -5.10 0.12 12.18
CA LEU A 350 -3.94 -0.16 11.31
C LEU A 350 -4.38 -0.50 9.89
N ILE A 351 -5.40 -1.33 9.72
CA ILE A 351 -5.92 -1.69 8.40
C ILE A 351 -6.51 -0.47 7.69
N THR A 352 -7.21 0.42 8.38
CA THR A 352 -7.78 1.64 7.79
C THR A 352 -6.70 2.48 7.10
N VAL A 353 -5.65 2.87 7.82
CA VAL A 353 -4.56 3.68 7.25
C VAL A 353 -3.78 2.90 6.19
N SER A 354 -3.62 1.59 6.35
CA SER A 354 -2.88 0.77 5.38
C SER A 354 -3.62 0.59 4.06
N VAL A 355 -4.95 0.42 4.08
CA VAL A 355 -5.75 0.33 2.85
C VAL A 355 -5.76 1.68 2.13
N GLU A 356 -5.89 2.79 2.86
CA GLU A 356 -5.78 4.13 2.28
C GLU A 356 -4.45 4.29 1.53
N PHE A 357 -3.32 3.99 2.17
CA PHE A 357 -2.01 4.16 1.53
C PHE A 357 -1.71 3.16 0.40
N ALA A 358 -2.41 2.02 0.37
CA ALA A 358 -2.40 1.16 -0.80
C ALA A 358 -3.04 1.88 -2.00
N ILE A 359 -4.23 2.43 -1.80
CA ILE A 359 -4.97 3.15 -2.84
C ILE A 359 -4.24 4.45 -3.22
N HIS A 360 -3.61 5.13 -2.25
CA HIS A 360 -2.79 6.33 -2.48
C HIS A 360 -1.72 6.08 -3.55
N ARG A 361 -0.98 4.98 -3.45
CA ARG A 361 0.07 4.65 -4.43
C ARG A 361 -0.47 4.41 -5.84
N TRP A 362 -1.63 3.76 -5.96
CA TRP A 362 -2.26 3.54 -7.26
C TRP A 362 -2.78 4.84 -7.86
N THR A 363 -3.50 5.64 -7.06
CA THR A 363 -4.12 6.91 -7.47
C THR A 363 -3.08 8.00 -7.76
N SER A 364 -1.86 7.88 -7.24
CA SER A 364 -0.74 8.77 -7.54
C SER A 364 -0.12 8.59 -8.93
N VAL A 365 -0.43 7.47 -9.60
CA VAL A 365 0.04 7.18 -10.98
C VAL A 365 -1.08 7.35 -11.99
N TYR A 366 -2.29 6.93 -11.61
CA TYR A 366 -3.49 7.02 -12.44
C TYR A 366 -4.40 8.10 -11.89
N VAL A 367 -4.11 9.37 -12.21
CA VAL A 367 -4.91 10.51 -11.72
C VAL A 367 -6.02 10.81 -12.73
N PRO A 368 -7.31 10.84 -12.33
CA PRO A 368 -8.39 11.14 -13.24
C PRO A 368 -8.41 12.65 -13.55
N ARG A 369 -8.96 13.03 -14.71
CA ARG A 369 -9.14 14.45 -15.07
C ARG A 369 -10.25 15.14 -14.30
N ARG A 370 -11.25 14.37 -13.86
CA ARG A 370 -12.45 14.85 -13.18
C ARG A 370 -12.83 13.88 -12.08
N TYR A 371 -13.42 14.42 -11.03
CA TYR A 371 -14.04 13.62 -10.00
C TYR A 371 -15.23 12.81 -10.55
N GLU A 372 -15.59 11.74 -9.85
CA GLU A 372 -16.86 11.06 -10.10
C GLU A 372 -18.04 12.02 -9.87
N PRO A 373 -19.20 11.86 -10.55
CA PRO A 373 -20.27 12.85 -10.51
C PRO A 373 -20.72 13.28 -9.09
N GLN A 374 -20.87 12.32 -8.17
CA GLN A 374 -21.26 12.58 -6.79
C GLN A 374 -20.17 13.35 -6.01
N ILE A 375 -18.91 13.05 -6.31
CA ILE A 375 -17.76 13.70 -5.69
C ILE A 375 -17.58 15.11 -6.27
N ASP A 376 -17.80 15.30 -7.58
CA ASP A 376 -17.74 16.59 -8.24
C ASP A 376 -18.79 17.57 -7.68
N GLU A 377 -20.02 17.11 -7.46
CA GLU A 377 -21.08 17.88 -6.80
C GLU A 377 -20.68 18.27 -5.37
N PHE A 378 -20.18 17.30 -4.59
CA PHE A 378 -19.66 17.55 -3.25
C PHE A 378 -18.51 18.56 -3.22
N VAL A 379 -17.53 18.45 -4.14
CA VAL A 379 -16.39 19.36 -4.21
C VAL A 379 -16.82 20.77 -4.64
N LYS A 380 -17.83 20.91 -5.49
CA LYS A 380 -18.39 22.23 -5.83
C LYS A 380 -19.01 22.92 -4.61
N GLU A 381 -19.71 22.16 -3.76
CA GLU A 381 -20.40 22.70 -2.59
C GLU A 381 -19.45 22.93 -1.41
N TYR A 382 -18.63 21.94 -1.06
CA TYR A 382 -17.82 21.93 0.18
C TYR A 382 -16.32 22.09 -0.05
N GLY A 383 -15.83 21.91 -1.29
CA GLY A 383 -14.42 21.98 -1.63
C GLY A 383 -13.72 23.29 -1.23
N PRO A 384 -14.32 24.48 -1.44
CA PRO A 384 -13.73 25.74 -1.01
C PRO A 384 -13.47 25.82 0.50
N ALA A 385 -14.40 25.35 1.31
CA ALA A 385 -14.26 25.34 2.78
C ALA A 385 -13.24 24.30 3.25
N LEU A 386 -13.17 23.17 2.55
CA LEU A 386 -12.26 22.06 2.87
C LEU A 386 -10.87 22.21 2.24
N GLY A 387 -10.62 23.22 1.40
CA GLY A 387 -9.37 23.37 0.65
C GLY A 387 -9.12 22.26 -0.38
N ILE A 388 -10.19 21.64 -0.89
CA ILE A 388 -10.12 20.60 -1.94
C ILE A 388 -10.28 21.28 -3.30
N PRO A 389 -9.34 21.09 -4.24
CA PRO A 389 -9.41 21.76 -5.54
C PRO A 389 -10.56 21.23 -6.40
N HIS A 390 -11.09 22.08 -7.28
CA HIS A 390 -12.15 21.66 -8.23
C HIS A 390 -11.68 20.60 -9.24
N SER A 391 -10.37 20.53 -9.52
CA SER A 391 -9.78 19.50 -10.36
C SER A 391 -8.98 18.53 -9.48
N PRO A 392 -9.19 17.20 -9.61
CA PRO A 392 -8.40 16.21 -8.88
C PRO A 392 -6.92 16.20 -9.29
N CYS A 393 -6.61 16.61 -10.53
CA CYS A 393 -5.28 16.59 -11.12
C CYS A 393 -4.71 18.00 -11.27
N THR A 394 -3.39 18.11 -11.18
CA THR A 394 -2.64 19.32 -11.56
C THR A 394 -2.66 19.53 -13.08
N VAL A 395 -2.24 20.71 -13.55
CA VAL A 395 -2.12 21.01 -14.99
C VAL A 395 -1.24 19.98 -15.71
N ASP A 396 -0.11 19.60 -15.11
CA ASP A 396 0.80 18.60 -15.69
C ASP A 396 0.15 17.21 -15.76
N GLN A 397 -0.61 16.82 -14.72
CA GLN A 397 -1.27 15.52 -14.63
C GLN A 397 -2.44 15.37 -15.62
N GLN A 398 -3.07 16.46 -16.07
CA GLN A 398 -4.18 16.40 -17.02
C GLN A 398 -3.82 15.67 -18.32
N MET A 399 -2.56 15.73 -18.74
CA MET A 399 -2.11 15.16 -20.02
C MET A 399 -1.61 13.72 -19.91
N TRP A 400 -1.47 13.15 -18.71
CA TRP A 400 -0.81 11.85 -18.50
C TRP A 400 -1.43 10.71 -19.29
N GLU A 401 -2.77 10.59 -19.30
CA GLU A 401 -3.44 9.52 -20.06
C GLU A 401 -3.25 9.66 -21.58
N GLU A 402 -3.33 10.88 -22.10
CA GLU A 402 -3.14 11.16 -23.52
C GLU A 402 -1.70 10.92 -23.96
N ILE A 403 -0.74 11.38 -23.15
CA ILE A 403 0.69 11.15 -23.36
C ILE A 403 0.98 9.66 -23.38
N ALA A 404 0.48 8.91 -22.39
CA ALA A 404 0.66 7.46 -22.35
C ALA A 404 0.03 6.77 -23.58
N ALA A 405 -1.14 7.23 -24.03
CA ALA A 405 -1.79 6.70 -25.24
C ALA A 405 -1.01 7.02 -26.52
N GLN A 406 -0.38 8.20 -26.61
CA GLN A 406 0.46 8.59 -27.75
C GLN A 406 1.76 7.78 -27.80
N LYS A 407 2.47 7.67 -26.67
CA LYS A 407 3.75 6.94 -26.59
C LYS A 407 3.63 5.46 -26.90
N ARG A 408 2.47 4.84 -26.63
CA ARG A 408 2.21 3.42 -26.95
C ARG A 408 1.90 3.17 -28.42
N LYS A 409 1.60 4.22 -29.19
CA LYS A 409 1.37 4.12 -30.65
C LYS A 409 2.67 4.30 -31.45
N GLN A 410 3.70 4.84 -30.81
CA GLN A 410 5.06 4.98 -31.33
C GLN A 410 5.85 3.72 -30.98
#